data_AF-A0A6V7BZD7-F1
#
_entry.id   AF-A0A6V7BZD7-F1
#
_cell.length_a   1.000
_cell.length_b   1.000
_cell.length_c   1.000
_cell.angle_alpha   90.00
_cell.angle_beta   90.00
_cell.angle_gamma   90.00
#
_symmetry.space_group_name_H-M   'P 1'
#
loop_
_entity.id
_entity.type
_entity.pdbx_description
1 polymer ?
#
loop_
_entity_poly.entity_id
_entity_poly.type
_entity_poly.pdbx_seq_one_letter_code
_entity_poly.pdbx_strand_id
1 'polypeptide(L)'
;MAMRGPRLEFAVGAFLLLTLASLLVLAVASTNQRWGFGSSQYTLTARFSQIGQLRAQAPVKIGGVTIGKVSDISLDPTKFDSVVTLSLDTKYKDLPADTSAGIFTSGLLGESYIGLQPGGDPETLKPGEEIGFTQPAVDLLQLVGKYMFSGGGSGGSNAPAATDGQAPPPAPPASPSTEPHHQ
;
A
#
# COMPACT_ATOMS: atom_id res chain seq x y z
N MET A 1 54.56 18.43 42.20
CA MET A 1 53.53 19.34 41.69
C MET A 1 53.58 19.27 40.17
N ALA A 2 52.77 18.41 39.56
CA ALA A 2 52.89 18.10 38.14
C ALA A 2 52.38 19.29 37.32
N MET A 3 53.29 19.95 36.59
CA MET A 3 52.96 20.93 35.56
C MET A 3 52.15 20.23 34.46
N ARG A 4 50.82 20.20 34.57
CA ARG A 4 49.94 19.84 33.46
C ARG A 4 49.93 21.05 32.52
N GLY A 5 50.73 20.98 31.46
CA GLY A 5 50.84 22.07 30.51
C GLY A 5 49.55 22.24 29.69
N PRO A 6 49.20 23.48 29.29
CA PRO A 6 47.97 23.79 28.53
C PRO A 6 47.83 22.96 27.24
N ARG A 7 48.93 22.46 26.69
CA ARG A 7 48.96 21.58 25.52
C ARG A 7 48.19 20.27 25.71
N LEU A 8 48.18 19.69 26.92
CA LEU A 8 47.46 18.44 27.19
C LEU A 8 45.95 18.67 27.23
N GLU A 9 45.50 19.79 27.81
CA GLU A 9 44.09 20.18 27.86
C GLU A 9 43.54 20.44 26.45
N PHE A 10 44.31 21.13 25.60
CA PHE A 10 43.99 21.30 24.18
C PHE A 10 43.94 19.98 23.42
N ALA A 11 44.88 19.06 23.65
CA ALA A 11 44.89 17.76 22.98
C ALA A 11 43.68 16.90 23.36
N VAL A 12 43.30 16.88 24.64
CA VAL A 12 42.10 16.17 25.12
C VAL A 12 40.84 16.82 24.56
N GLY A 13 40.75 18.14 24.55
CA GLY A 13 39.61 18.86 23.95
C GLY A 13 39.46 18.58 22.46
N ALA A 14 40.56 18.61 21.70
CA ALA A 14 40.56 18.27 20.28
C ALA A 14 40.15 16.81 20.04
N PHE A 15 40.65 15.88 20.86
CA PHE A 15 40.25 14.48 20.79
C PHE A 15 38.74 14.31 21.05
N LEU A 16 38.21 14.94 22.11
CA LEU A 16 36.78 14.90 22.41
C LEU A 16 35.93 15.47 21.27
N LEU A 17 36.32 16.60 20.69
CA LEU A 17 35.62 17.17 19.53
C LEU A 17 35.64 16.24 18.32
N LEU A 18 36.78 15.61 18.01
CA LEU A 18 36.87 14.65 16.91
C LEU A 18 36.02 13.41 17.16
N THR A 19 35.99 12.89 18.39
CA THR A 19 35.13 11.75 18.74
C THR A 19 33.66 12.09 18.60
N LEU A 20 33.24 13.28 19.07
CA LEU A 20 31.86 13.75 18.96
C LEU A 20 31.47 13.99 17.49
N ALA A 21 32.36 14.60 16.71
CA ALA A 21 32.14 14.81 15.28
C ALA A 21 32.00 13.47 14.53
N SER A 22 32.87 12.49 14.83
CA SER A 22 32.79 11.15 14.24
C SER A 22 31.48 10.44 14.62
N LEU A 23 31.05 10.54 15.89
CA LEU A 23 29.79 9.97 16.35
C LEU A 23 28.59 10.62 15.65
N LEU A 24 28.63 11.94 15.43
CA LEU A 24 27.59 12.67 14.72
C LEU A 24 27.52 12.26 13.25
N VAL A 25 28.66 12.12 12.57
CA VAL A 25 28.73 11.59 11.21
C VAL A 25 28.15 10.18 11.14
N LEU A 26 28.49 9.30 12.09
CA LEU A 26 27.96 7.95 12.15
C LEU A 26 26.45 7.92 12.39
N ALA A 27 25.93 8.77 13.28
CA ALA A 27 24.51 8.87 13.55
C ALA A 27 23.70 9.30 12.32
N VAL A 28 24.20 10.29 11.58
CA VAL A 28 23.60 10.74 10.32
C VAL A 28 23.71 9.66 9.25
N ALA A 29 24.88 9.02 9.09
CA ALA A 29 25.11 7.95 8.12
C ALA A 29 24.20 6.73 8.36
N SER A 30 24.02 6.36 9.64
CA SER A 30 23.18 5.23 10.05
C SER A 30 21.70 5.44 9.75
N THR A 31 21.24 6.68 9.73
CA THR A 31 19.82 7.01 9.50
C THR A 31 19.56 7.31 8.03
N ASN A 32 20.49 8.01 7.38
CA ASN A 32 20.34 8.47 6.02
C ASN A 32 21.08 7.53 5.07
N GLN A 33 20.45 6.41 4.74
CA GLN A 33 20.93 5.43 3.75
C GLN A 33 20.99 5.99 2.31
N ARG A 34 20.89 7.33 2.17
CA ARG A 34 21.11 8.11 0.94
C ARG A 34 22.60 8.35 0.64
N TRP A 35 23.51 8.04 1.57
CA TRP A 35 24.97 8.05 1.34
C TRP A 35 25.50 6.74 0.73
N GLY A 36 24.80 6.23 -0.29
CA GLY A 36 25.35 5.18 -1.13
C GLY A 36 26.24 5.81 -2.20
N PHE A 37 27.49 5.34 -2.32
CA PHE A 37 28.18 5.30 -3.61
C PHE A 37 27.34 4.40 -4.54
N GLY A 38 26.26 4.96 -5.07
CA GLY A 38 25.08 4.20 -5.45
C GLY A 38 25.25 3.49 -6.78
N SER A 39 24.93 2.19 -6.81
CA SER A 39 24.44 1.58 -8.04
C SER A 39 23.31 2.44 -8.58
N SER A 40 23.34 2.71 -9.89
CA SER A 40 22.32 3.52 -10.54
C SER A 40 20.95 2.87 -10.28
N GLN A 41 19.97 3.66 -9.82
CA GLN A 41 18.61 3.21 -9.50
C GLN A 41 17.62 3.96 -10.39
N TYR A 42 16.50 3.30 -10.69
CA TYR A 42 15.37 3.89 -11.40
C TYR A 42 14.08 3.66 -10.62
N THR A 43 13.09 4.51 -10.86
CA THR A 43 11.81 4.45 -10.14
C THR A 43 10.71 3.84 -10.98
N LEU A 44 9.82 3.10 -10.34
CA LEU A 44 8.51 2.71 -10.89
C LEU A 44 7.43 3.05 -9.87
N THR A 45 6.20 3.22 -10.32
CA THR A 45 5.05 3.45 -9.43
C THR A 45 4.07 2.30 -9.53
N ALA A 46 3.36 2.00 -8.45
CA ALA A 46 2.30 1.01 -8.44
C ALA A 46 1.17 1.49 -7.52
N ARG A 47 -0.08 1.26 -7.93
CA ARG A 47 -1.26 1.66 -7.16
C ARG A 47 -1.90 0.45 -6.51
N PHE A 48 -2.27 0.56 -5.24
CA PHE A 48 -2.94 -0.50 -4.51
C PHE A 48 -4.17 0.06 -3.80
N SER A 49 -5.27 -0.67 -3.85
CA SER A 49 -6.47 -0.35 -3.08
C SER A 49 -6.29 -0.58 -1.57
N GLN A 50 -5.36 -1.45 -1.18
CA GLN A 50 -5.02 -1.76 0.20
C GLN A 50 -3.55 -2.18 0.28
N ILE A 51 -2.80 -1.58 1.20
CA ILE A 51 -1.37 -1.88 1.41
C ILE A 51 -1.06 -2.70 2.67
N GLY A 52 -2.04 -2.84 3.57
CA GLY A 52 -1.85 -3.56 4.83
C GLY A 52 -0.67 -2.99 5.63
N GLN A 53 0.31 -3.84 5.97
CA GLN A 53 1.47 -3.49 6.81
C GLN A 53 2.71 -3.06 6.00
N LEU A 54 2.56 -2.75 4.71
CA LEU A 54 3.65 -2.25 3.88
C LEU A 54 4.14 -0.89 4.38
N ARG A 55 5.46 -0.69 4.39
CA ARG A 55 6.11 0.55 4.84
C ARG A 55 7.24 0.95 3.90
N ALA A 56 7.67 2.22 4.00
CA ALA A 56 8.89 2.67 3.34
C ALA A 56 10.09 1.80 3.74
N GLN A 57 11.06 1.66 2.83
CA GLN A 57 12.19 0.73 2.90
C GLN A 57 11.84 -0.77 2.86
N ALA A 58 10.56 -1.16 2.74
CA ALA A 58 10.21 -2.56 2.49
C ALA A 58 10.90 -3.07 1.21
N PRO A 59 11.39 -4.33 1.20
CA PRO A 59 12.12 -4.85 0.05
C PRO A 59 11.20 -5.07 -1.15
N VAL A 60 11.74 -4.87 -2.35
CA VAL A 60 11.11 -5.25 -3.62
C VAL A 60 11.86 -6.46 -4.17
N LYS A 61 11.15 -7.54 -4.48
CA LYS A 61 11.72 -8.84 -4.81
C LYS A 61 11.19 -9.39 -6.13
N ILE A 62 12.04 -10.11 -6.86
CA ILE A 62 11.64 -10.99 -7.99
C ILE A 62 12.10 -12.39 -7.65
N GLY A 63 11.18 -13.37 -7.68
CA GLY A 63 11.52 -14.77 -7.36
C GLY A 63 12.17 -14.95 -5.98
N GLY A 64 11.86 -14.07 -5.02
CA GLY A 64 12.46 -14.07 -3.68
C GLY A 64 13.79 -13.30 -3.54
N VAL A 65 14.40 -12.84 -4.64
CA VAL A 65 15.64 -12.06 -4.62
C VAL A 65 15.34 -10.56 -4.54
N THR A 66 15.94 -9.86 -3.60
CA THR A 66 15.77 -8.41 -3.45
C THR A 66 16.47 -7.66 -4.58
N ILE A 67 15.69 -6.87 -5.33
CA ILE A 67 16.16 -6.07 -6.46
C ILE A 67 16.04 -4.56 -6.23
N GLY A 68 15.38 -4.16 -5.15
CA GLY A 68 15.07 -2.77 -4.85
C GLY A 68 14.34 -2.63 -3.52
N LYS A 69 13.72 -1.46 -3.32
CA LYS A 69 12.99 -1.11 -2.11
C LYS A 69 11.88 -0.11 -2.37
N VAL A 70 10.89 -0.08 -1.50
CA VAL A 70 9.87 0.97 -1.47
C VAL A 70 10.52 2.28 -1.02
N SER A 71 10.48 3.29 -1.87
CA SER A 71 11.03 4.62 -1.56
C SER A 71 10.02 5.49 -0.82
N ASP A 72 8.76 5.46 -1.23
CA ASP A 72 7.69 6.31 -0.70
C ASP A 72 6.32 5.64 -0.82
N ILE A 73 5.39 6.03 0.07
CA ILE A 73 3.99 5.60 0.04
C ILE A 73 3.14 6.85 0.28
N SER A 74 2.24 7.16 -0.64
CA SER A 74 1.30 8.27 -0.53
C SER A 74 -0.12 7.81 -0.85
N LEU A 75 -1.11 8.64 -0.52
CA LEU A 75 -2.51 8.40 -0.85
C LEU A 75 -2.95 9.39 -1.94
N ASP A 76 -3.54 8.89 -3.01
CA ASP A 76 -4.13 9.73 -4.04
C ASP A 76 -5.40 10.42 -3.47
N PRO A 77 -5.48 11.76 -3.40
CA PRO A 77 -6.61 12.45 -2.77
C PRO A 77 -7.90 12.40 -3.61
N THR A 78 -7.82 11.93 -4.86
CA THR A 78 -8.98 11.84 -5.77
C THR A 78 -9.49 10.41 -5.87
N LYS A 79 -8.57 9.46 -6.08
CA LYS A 79 -8.91 8.03 -6.24
C LYS A 79 -8.92 7.27 -4.92
N PHE A 80 -8.28 7.80 -3.88
CA PHE A 80 -8.05 7.14 -2.59
C PHE A 80 -7.29 5.81 -2.68
N ASP A 81 -6.59 5.58 -3.79
CA ASP A 81 -5.63 4.49 -3.92
C ASP A 81 -4.30 4.87 -3.26
N SER A 82 -3.64 3.88 -2.67
CA SER A 82 -2.29 4.04 -2.16
C SER A 82 -1.31 3.97 -3.33
N VAL A 83 -0.55 5.04 -3.54
CA VAL A 83 0.50 5.14 -4.56
C VAL A 83 1.84 4.80 -3.93
N VAL A 84 2.41 3.69 -4.34
CA VAL A 84 3.69 3.17 -3.84
C VAL A 84 4.77 3.47 -4.88
N THR A 85 5.80 4.20 -4.47
CA THR A 85 6.98 4.44 -5.31
C THR A 85 8.05 3.40 -5.00
N LEU A 86 8.54 2.74 -6.04
CA LEU A 86 9.57 1.70 -5.98
C LEU A 86 10.88 2.29 -6.48
N SER A 87 11.99 1.97 -5.82
CA SER A 87 13.35 2.27 -6.27
C SER A 87 14.07 0.96 -6.56
N LEU A 88 14.38 0.70 -7.83
CA LEU A 88 14.94 -0.54 -8.34
C LEU A 88 16.35 -0.33 -8.87
N ASP A 89 17.20 -1.35 -8.75
CA ASP A 89 18.54 -1.33 -9.32
C ASP A 89 18.48 -1.38 -10.86
N THR A 90 19.20 -0.48 -11.54
CA THR A 90 19.22 -0.39 -13.02
C THR A 90 19.77 -1.63 -13.71
N LYS A 91 20.44 -2.53 -12.99
CA LYS A 91 20.78 -3.86 -13.51
C LYS A 91 19.56 -4.72 -13.90
N TYR A 92 18.37 -4.34 -13.42
CA TYR A 92 17.08 -4.98 -13.71
C TYR A 92 16.11 -4.02 -14.42
N LYS A 93 16.61 -3.17 -15.32
CA LYS A 93 15.80 -2.19 -16.06
C LYS A 93 14.91 -2.80 -17.15
N ASP A 94 15.21 -4.02 -17.60
CA ASP A 94 14.52 -4.67 -18.72
C ASP A 94 13.30 -5.48 -18.22
N LEU A 95 12.46 -4.85 -17.38
CA LEU A 95 11.21 -5.47 -16.92
C LEU A 95 10.14 -5.34 -18.01
N PRO A 96 9.46 -6.44 -18.41
CA PRO A 96 8.34 -6.40 -19.34
C PRO A 96 7.22 -5.44 -18.91
N ALA A 97 6.55 -4.81 -19.87
CA ALA A 97 5.43 -3.88 -19.64
C ALA A 97 4.25 -4.53 -18.89
N ASP A 98 4.05 -5.84 -19.06
CA ASP A 98 3.02 -6.65 -18.38
C ASP A 98 3.49 -7.22 -17.03
N THR A 99 4.58 -6.71 -16.47
CA THR A 99 5.01 -7.05 -15.10
C THR A 99 3.88 -6.73 -14.11
N SER A 100 3.62 -7.64 -13.18
CA SER A 100 2.67 -7.42 -12.08
C SER A 100 3.38 -7.21 -10.75
N ALA A 101 2.76 -6.42 -9.87
CA ALA A 101 3.25 -6.14 -8.53
C ALA A 101 2.23 -6.61 -7.48
N GLY A 102 2.66 -7.42 -6.51
CA GLY A 102 1.83 -7.88 -5.40
C GLY A 102 2.44 -7.56 -4.05
N ILE A 103 1.59 -7.28 -3.06
CA ILE A 103 2.03 -7.13 -1.66
C ILE A 103 1.94 -8.47 -0.95
N PHE A 104 3.07 -8.95 -0.47
CA PHE A 104 3.19 -10.23 0.22
C PHE A 104 3.81 -10.04 1.60
N THR A 105 3.63 -11.01 2.49
CA THR A 105 4.27 -11.01 3.82
C THR A 105 5.28 -12.15 3.88
N SER A 106 6.45 -11.88 4.48
CA SER A 106 7.48 -12.91 4.67
C SER A 106 7.05 -13.88 5.78
N GLY A 107 6.45 -15.01 5.41
CA GLY A 107 5.88 -15.94 6.39
C GLY A 107 4.65 -15.34 7.09
N LEU A 108 4.33 -15.83 8.30
CA LEU A 108 3.14 -15.41 9.04
C LEU A 108 3.33 -14.08 9.81
N LEU A 109 4.52 -13.88 10.38
CA LEU A 109 4.85 -12.77 11.29
C LEU A 109 5.90 -11.81 10.72
N GLY A 110 6.39 -12.05 9.50
CA GLY A 110 7.42 -11.22 8.93
C GLY A 110 6.90 -9.90 8.41
N GLU A 111 7.80 -9.13 7.83
CA GLU A 111 7.47 -7.87 7.20
C GLU A 111 6.83 -8.07 5.81
N SER A 112 5.99 -7.11 5.45
CA SER A 112 5.44 -7.02 4.10
C SER A 112 6.51 -6.56 3.10
N TYR A 113 6.42 -7.05 1.87
CA TYR A 113 7.31 -6.75 0.77
C TYR A 113 6.53 -6.70 -0.55
N ILE A 114 7.12 -6.04 -1.56
CA ILE A 114 6.57 -6.08 -2.92
C ILE A 114 7.22 -7.22 -3.68
N GLY A 115 6.41 -8.14 -4.19
CA GLY A 115 6.83 -9.12 -5.17
C GLY A 115 6.50 -8.61 -6.57
N LEU A 116 7.50 -8.56 -7.44
CA LEU A 116 7.30 -8.32 -8.87
C LEU A 116 7.34 -9.66 -9.60
N GLN A 117 6.38 -9.84 -10.51
CA GLN A 117 6.31 -11.00 -11.38
C GLN A 117 6.38 -10.50 -12.83
N PRO A 118 7.55 -10.62 -13.48
CA PRO A 118 7.71 -10.30 -14.89
C PRO A 118 6.77 -11.14 -15.74
N GLY A 119 6.15 -10.52 -16.74
CA GLY A 119 5.37 -11.20 -17.76
C GLY A 119 6.21 -11.52 -19.00
N GLY A 120 5.60 -11.43 -20.18
CA GLY A 120 6.20 -11.79 -21.46
C GLY A 120 6.12 -10.70 -22.53
N ASP A 121 5.71 -9.48 -22.18
CA ASP A 121 5.61 -8.39 -23.14
C ASP A 121 6.99 -8.03 -23.73
N PRO A 122 7.12 -7.85 -25.06
CA PRO A 122 8.36 -7.40 -25.68
C PRO A 122 8.73 -5.95 -25.35
N GLU A 123 7.77 -5.10 -24.97
CA GLU A 123 8.04 -3.76 -24.47
C GLU A 123 8.46 -3.80 -23.00
N THR A 124 9.32 -2.87 -22.60
CA THR A 124 9.81 -2.75 -21.22
C THR A 124 9.29 -1.49 -20.53
N LEU A 125 9.06 -1.60 -19.22
CA LEU A 125 8.68 -0.47 -18.38
C LEU A 125 9.81 0.57 -18.32
N LYS A 126 9.45 1.82 -18.56
CA LYS A 126 10.39 2.95 -18.53
C LYS A 126 10.51 3.53 -17.12
N PRO A 127 11.63 4.20 -16.80
CA PRO A 127 11.75 4.93 -15.55
C PRO A 127 10.60 5.94 -15.34
N GLY A 128 9.96 5.85 -14.18
CA GLY A 128 8.82 6.69 -13.79
C GLY A 128 7.45 6.13 -14.21
N GLU A 129 7.41 5.03 -14.93
CA GLU A 129 6.16 4.42 -15.38
C GLU A 129 5.39 3.73 -14.25
N GLU A 130 4.08 3.57 -14.46
CA GLU A 130 3.17 2.90 -13.54
C GLU A 130 2.99 1.43 -13.94
N ILE A 131 3.14 0.53 -12.97
CA ILE A 131 2.85 -0.89 -13.14
C ILE A 131 1.33 -1.07 -13.18
N GLY A 132 0.81 -1.49 -14.34
CA GLY A 132 -0.64 -1.59 -14.56
C GLY A 132 -1.33 -2.73 -13.82
N PHE A 133 -0.61 -3.83 -13.51
CA PHE A 133 -1.18 -5.01 -12.86
C PHE A 133 -0.75 -5.09 -11.40
N THR A 134 -1.68 -4.82 -10.49
CA THR A 134 -1.39 -4.78 -9.05
C THR A 134 -2.31 -5.69 -8.26
N GLN A 135 -1.72 -6.42 -7.30
CA GLN A 135 -2.46 -7.25 -6.36
C GLN A 135 -2.36 -6.65 -4.94
N PRO A 136 -3.48 -6.24 -4.32
CA PRO A 136 -3.48 -5.63 -3.00
C PRO A 136 -3.09 -6.62 -1.91
N ALA A 137 -2.71 -6.10 -0.75
CA ALA A 137 -2.44 -6.91 0.43
C ALA A 137 -3.69 -7.68 0.87
N VAL A 138 -3.51 -8.93 1.29
CA VAL A 138 -4.60 -9.76 1.83
C VAL A 138 -4.77 -9.45 3.31
N ASP A 139 -5.99 -9.07 3.69
CA ASP A 139 -6.40 -9.03 5.10
C ASP A 139 -6.84 -10.45 5.54
N LEU A 140 -5.96 -11.11 6.29
CA LEU A 140 -6.20 -12.47 6.79
C LEU A 140 -7.43 -12.54 7.70
N LEU A 141 -7.72 -11.51 8.49
CA LEU A 141 -8.87 -11.48 9.39
C LEU A 141 -10.17 -11.47 8.59
N GLN A 142 -10.22 -10.66 7.52
CA GLN A 142 -11.35 -10.65 6.61
C GLN A 142 -11.52 -11.99 5.89
N LEU A 143 -10.42 -12.65 5.53
CA LEU A 143 -10.48 -13.95 4.86
C LEU A 143 -11.00 -15.05 5.80
N VAL A 144 -10.54 -15.05 7.06
CA VAL A 144 -11.05 -15.95 8.10
C VAL A 144 -12.53 -15.68 8.35
N GLY A 145 -12.94 -14.42 8.50
CA GLY A 145 -14.35 -14.06 8.64
C GLY A 145 -15.19 -14.53 7.44
N LYS A 146 -14.74 -14.27 6.21
CA LYS A 146 -15.40 -14.75 5.00
C LYS A 146 -15.54 -16.28 5.01
N TYR A 147 -14.52 -17.02 5.43
CA TYR A 147 -14.58 -18.48 5.46
C TYR A 147 -15.51 -19.01 6.56
N MET A 148 -15.44 -18.45 7.78
CA MET A 148 -16.29 -18.83 8.90
C MET A 148 -17.77 -18.55 8.66
N PHE A 149 -18.09 -17.38 8.09
CA PHE A 149 -19.47 -16.93 7.92
C PHE A 149 -20.07 -17.27 6.55
N SER A 150 -19.27 -17.45 5.50
CA SER A 150 -19.80 -17.89 4.18
C SER A 150 -19.83 -19.41 4.01
N GLY A 151 -19.03 -20.17 4.76
CA GLY A 151 -19.06 -21.64 4.75
C GLY A 151 -20.19 -22.28 5.55
N GLY A 152 -20.94 -21.51 6.35
CA GLY A 152 -21.94 -22.01 7.31
C GLY A 152 -23.39 -21.61 7.04
N GLY A 153 -23.73 -21.00 5.90
CA GLY A 153 -25.07 -20.42 5.76
C GLY A 153 -25.47 -19.91 4.38
N SER A 154 -25.29 -20.70 3.33
CA SER A 154 -26.11 -20.53 2.12
C SER A 154 -27.49 -21.17 2.36
N GLY A 155 -28.35 -20.44 3.08
CA GLY A 155 -29.73 -20.87 3.39
C GLY A 155 -30.67 -19.72 3.74
N GLY A 156 -30.36 -18.50 3.33
CA GLY A 156 -31.19 -17.33 3.50
C GLY A 156 -31.45 -16.66 2.17
N SER A 157 -32.35 -17.23 1.37
CA SER A 157 -32.99 -16.55 0.26
C SER A 157 -33.64 -15.27 0.76
N ASN A 158 -32.97 -14.13 0.59
CA ASN A 158 -33.65 -12.83 0.54
C ASN A 158 -34.38 -12.74 -0.80
N ALA A 159 -35.47 -13.51 -0.91
CA ALA A 159 -36.59 -13.15 -1.76
C ALA A 159 -37.40 -12.08 -1.01
N PRO A 160 -37.74 -10.94 -1.63
CA PRO A 160 -38.71 -10.03 -1.03
C PRO A 160 -40.00 -10.81 -0.83
N ALA A 161 -40.47 -10.90 0.42
CA ALA A 161 -41.74 -11.52 0.75
C ALA A 161 -42.84 -10.84 -0.07
N ALA A 162 -43.43 -11.59 -1.00
CA ALA A 162 -44.69 -11.25 -1.63
C ALA A 162 -45.73 -11.12 -0.51
N THR A 163 -46.15 -9.88 -0.26
CA THR A 163 -47.36 -9.55 0.50
C THR A 163 -48.57 -9.96 -0.32
N ASP A 164 -49.06 -11.18 -0.11
CA ASP A 164 -50.43 -11.56 -0.43
C ASP A 164 -51.22 -11.62 0.88
N GLY A 165 -52.22 -10.74 1.03
CA GLY A 165 -53.20 -10.93 2.11
C GLY A 165 -54.09 -9.78 2.55
N GLN A 166 -53.91 -8.53 2.11
CA GLN A 166 -54.87 -7.46 2.43
C GLN A 166 -55.50 -6.91 1.17
N ALA A 167 -56.67 -7.46 0.82
CA ALA A 167 -57.57 -6.87 -0.16
C ALA A 167 -57.88 -5.42 0.24
N PRO A 168 -57.80 -4.43 -0.68
CA PRO A 168 -58.30 -3.10 -0.42
C PRO A 168 -59.81 -3.16 -0.17
N PRO A 169 -60.35 -2.40 0.81
CA PRO A 169 -61.80 -2.34 1.02
C PRO A 169 -62.48 -1.85 -0.27
N PRO A 170 -63.68 -2.35 -0.59
CA PRO A 170 -64.41 -1.96 -1.79
C PRO A 170 -64.66 -0.45 -1.77
N ALA A 171 -64.35 0.21 -2.90
CA ALA A 171 -64.64 1.62 -3.10
C ALA A 171 -66.15 1.88 -2.93
N PRO A 172 -66.55 2.99 -2.29
CA PRO A 172 -67.96 3.36 -2.21
C PRO A 172 -68.53 3.56 -3.62
N PRO A 173 -69.79 3.15 -3.88
CA PRO A 173 -70.40 3.33 -5.19
C PRO A 173 -70.49 4.82 -5.54
N ALA A 174 -70.01 5.17 -6.73
CA ALA A 174 -70.17 6.48 -7.33
C ALA A 174 -71.66 6.85 -7.33
N SER A 175 -72.01 7.92 -6.61
CA SER A 175 -73.36 8.47 -6.67
C SER A 175 -73.63 9.03 -8.07
N PRO A 176 -74.78 8.72 -8.69
CA PRO A 176 -75.13 9.25 -9.99
C PRO A 176 -75.39 10.77 -9.90
N SER A 177 -74.83 11.50 -10.86
CA SER A 177 -75.13 12.89 -11.13
C SER A 177 -76.64 13.13 -11.14
N THR A 178 -77.14 13.92 -10.19
CA THR A 178 -78.45 14.55 -10.29
C THR A 178 -78.24 16.05 -10.31
N GLU A 179 -78.19 16.56 -11.54
CA GLU A 179 -78.52 17.92 -11.90
C GLU A 179 -79.99 18.20 -11.51
N PRO A 180 -80.29 19.33 -10.86
CA PRO A 180 -81.63 19.89 -10.95
C PRO A 180 -81.59 21.29 -11.57
N HIS A 181 -82.32 21.39 -12.66
CA HIS A 181 -83.02 22.54 -13.19
C HIS A 181 -83.19 23.78 -12.27
N HIS A 182 -82.87 24.94 -12.86
CA HIS A 182 -83.63 26.20 -12.84
C HIS A 182 -84.51 26.53 -11.62
N GLN A 183 -84.14 27.58 -10.88
CA GLN A 183 -84.73 28.93 -11.00
C GLN A 183 -83.86 29.97 -10.31
#